data_AF-A0AAW0WRY3-F1
#
_entry.id   AF-A0AAW0WRY3-F1
#
_cell.length_a   1.000
_cell.length_b   1.000
_cell.length_c   1.000
_cell.angle_alpha   90.00
_cell.angle_beta   90.00
_cell.angle_gamma   90.00
#
_symmetry.space_group_name_H-M   'P 1'
#
loop_
_entity.id
_entity.type
_entity.pdbx_description
1 polymer ?
#
loop_
_entity_poly.entity_id
_entity_poly.type
_entity_poly.pdbx_seq_one_letter_code
_entity_poly.pdbx_strand_id
1 'polypeptide(L)'
;MAPTPTPIPLESGSGAGTMDSVGSMGGQMGTISLGALIQYINQRTYSDLLNLAEILPRKSDMEKKVDIVQYAQRTRQLYVRLLALVKWAASASKVDKCCHIMALLEKQNSLFTDTADKLYHMTKENLVRARLPHFHIPAAVETLTTGSYDRLPLTIRQRILPPEPVTALERKQTLARLEQIIQHRLVTSELPPQMRTSRIENGRVRFTVEHEFEVSLTLMGDSPSEPWRLLEIEILVEDKETGDGKALVHPM
;
A
#
# COMPACT_ATOMS: atom_id res chain seq x y z
N MET A 1 11.26 17.97 -72.14
CA MET A 1 11.29 17.01 -73.26
C MET A 1 12.45 16.07 -72.99
N ALA A 2 12.17 14.75 -72.90
CA ALA A 2 13.09 13.63 -72.63
C ALA A 2 13.63 13.49 -71.17
N PRO A 3 14.05 12.29 -70.71
CA PRO A 3 13.17 11.19 -70.28
C PRO A 3 13.58 10.56 -68.92
N THR A 4 12.70 9.69 -68.41
CA THR A 4 12.87 8.81 -67.24
C THR A 4 14.04 7.82 -67.41
N PRO A 5 14.78 7.50 -66.33
CA PRO A 5 15.49 6.23 -66.20
C PRO A 5 14.85 5.36 -65.10
N THR A 6 14.44 4.16 -65.51
CA THR A 6 14.09 3.00 -64.67
C THR A 6 15.32 2.47 -63.90
N PRO A 7 15.21 2.04 -62.64
CA PRO A 7 16.24 1.23 -62.01
C PRO A 7 16.05 -0.27 -62.29
N ILE A 8 17.18 -0.92 -62.51
CA ILE A 8 17.43 -2.33 -62.83
C ILE A 8 17.38 -3.17 -61.54
N PRO A 9 16.98 -4.46 -61.55
CA PRO A 9 16.96 -5.30 -60.35
C PRO A 9 18.34 -5.92 -60.07
N LEU A 10 18.74 -5.93 -58.80
CA LEU A 10 19.92 -6.64 -58.30
C LEU A 10 19.49 -7.97 -57.66
N GLU A 11 19.69 -9.08 -58.38
CA GLU A 11 20.01 -10.39 -57.80
C GLU A 11 21.49 -10.29 -57.33
N SER A 12 21.99 -10.84 -56.23
CA SER A 12 21.75 -12.13 -55.56
C SER A 12 22.61 -12.14 -54.29
N GLY A 13 22.26 -12.92 -53.26
CA GLY A 13 23.15 -13.09 -52.10
C GLY A 13 22.52 -13.73 -50.85
N SER A 14 22.32 -15.04 -50.90
CA SER A 14 22.46 -16.00 -49.80
C SER A 14 21.83 -15.71 -48.43
N GLY A 15 20.79 -16.47 -48.12
CA GLY A 15 20.26 -16.61 -46.77
C GLY A 15 19.00 -17.47 -46.75
N ALA A 16 19.12 -18.74 -47.11
CA ALA A 16 18.08 -19.74 -46.90
C ALA A 16 17.90 -19.97 -45.38
N GLY A 17 17.15 -19.07 -44.75
CA GLY A 17 16.60 -19.24 -43.41
C GLY A 17 15.25 -19.93 -43.55
N THR A 18 15.23 -21.22 -43.25
CA THR A 18 14.05 -22.06 -42.97
C THR A 18 12.93 -21.22 -42.35
N MET A 19 11.83 -21.08 -43.09
CA MET A 19 10.57 -20.59 -42.57
C MET A 19 10.25 -21.32 -41.27
N ASP A 20 10.09 -20.51 -40.24
CA ASP A 20 9.78 -20.90 -38.88
C ASP A 20 8.75 -22.01 -38.83
N SER A 21 9.14 -23.03 -38.07
CA SER A 21 8.26 -23.94 -37.37
C SER A 21 7.10 -23.14 -36.77
N VAL A 22 5.94 -23.21 -37.41
CA VAL A 22 4.68 -22.89 -36.74
C VAL A 22 4.57 -23.92 -35.63
N GLY A 23 5.07 -23.53 -34.47
CA GLY A 23 5.00 -24.29 -33.25
C GLY A 23 3.56 -24.75 -33.08
N SER A 24 3.38 -26.06 -33.15
CA SER A 24 2.22 -26.78 -32.65
C SER A 24 2.12 -26.53 -31.14
N MET A 25 1.73 -25.31 -30.77
CA MET A 25 1.32 -24.90 -29.43
C MET A 25 -0.21 -24.83 -29.38
N GLY A 26 -0.86 -25.89 -29.86
CA GLY A 26 -2.00 -26.42 -29.14
C GLY A 26 -1.43 -27.60 -28.37
N GLY A 27 -1.42 -27.55 -27.04
CA GLY A 27 -1.06 -28.73 -26.25
C GLY A 27 -1.81 -29.91 -26.86
N GLN A 28 -1.11 -31.02 -27.10
CA GLN A 28 -1.78 -32.30 -27.28
C GLN A 28 -2.58 -32.54 -26.00
N MET A 29 -3.79 -31.97 -25.94
CA MET A 29 -4.83 -32.36 -25.01
C MET A 29 -4.82 -33.86 -25.06
N GLY A 30 -4.74 -34.54 -23.91
CA GLY A 30 -4.48 -35.97 -23.80
C GLY A 30 -5.44 -36.83 -24.63
N THR A 31 -5.19 -36.93 -25.92
CA THR A 31 -5.95 -37.73 -26.86
C THR A 31 -5.24 -39.06 -26.96
N ILE A 32 -5.87 -40.09 -26.38
CA ILE A 32 -5.40 -41.46 -26.50
C ILE A 32 -5.88 -42.01 -27.84
N SER A 33 -5.00 -42.69 -28.57
CA SER A 33 -5.40 -43.32 -29.83
C SER A 33 -6.44 -44.42 -29.57
N LEU A 34 -7.51 -44.44 -30.37
CA LEU A 34 -8.55 -45.46 -30.26
C LEU A 34 -7.97 -46.87 -30.41
N GLY A 35 -6.96 -47.02 -31.29
CA GLY A 35 -6.23 -48.28 -31.46
C GLY A 35 -5.55 -48.76 -30.18
N ALA A 36 -4.85 -47.88 -29.47
CA ALA A 36 -4.25 -48.23 -28.17
C ALA A 36 -5.32 -48.60 -27.15
N LEU A 37 -6.42 -47.84 -27.07
CA LEU A 37 -7.52 -48.13 -26.15
C LEU A 37 -8.13 -49.53 -26.41
N ILE A 38 -8.35 -49.89 -27.66
CA ILE A 38 -8.86 -51.21 -28.05
C ILE A 38 -7.87 -52.31 -27.68
N GLN A 39 -6.57 -52.10 -27.90
CA GLN A 39 -5.53 -53.07 -27.54
C GLN A 39 -5.47 -53.30 -26.03
N TYR A 40 -5.49 -52.23 -25.22
CA TYR A 40 -5.52 -52.34 -23.76
C TYR A 40 -6.77 -53.06 -23.25
N ILE A 41 -7.93 -52.78 -23.85
CA ILE A 41 -9.18 -53.44 -23.48
C ILE A 41 -9.14 -54.93 -23.81
N ASN A 42 -8.63 -55.31 -24.98
CA ASN A 42 -8.47 -56.71 -25.37
C ASN A 42 -7.49 -57.43 -24.43
N GLN A 43 -6.33 -56.82 -24.18
CA GLN A 43 -5.31 -57.38 -23.30
C GLN A 43 -5.83 -57.58 -21.87
N ARG A 44 -6.58 -56.60 -21.34
CA ARG A 44 -7.23 -56.70 -20.04
C ARG A 44 -8.28 -57.81 -20.01
N THR A 45 -9.14 -57.89 -21.02
CA THR A 45 -10.19 -58.92 -21.10
C THR A 45 -9.57 -60.33 -21.14
N TYR A 46 -8.49 -60.49 -21.90
CA TYR A 46 -7.74 -61.74 -22.02
C TYR A 46 -7.05 -62.12 -20.72
N SER A 47 -6.40 -61.17 -20.04
CA SER A 47 -5.80 -61.41 -18.73
C SER A 47 -6.85 -61.77 -17.68
N ASP A 48 -7.98 -61.07 -17.66
CA ASP A 48 -9.10 -61.38 -16.75
C ASP A 48 -9.70 -62.76 -17.05
N LEU A 49 -9.74 -63.18 -18.33
CA LEU A 49 -10.18 -64.52 -18.73
C LEU A 49 -9.21 -65.62 -18.27
N LEU A 50 -7.90 -65.39 -18.43
CA LEU A 50 -6.87 -66.31 -17.98
C LEU A 50 -6.90 -66.49 -16.46
N ASN A 51 -7.00 -65.39 -15.71
CA ASN A 51 -7.16 -65.42 -14.26
C ASN A 51 -8.42 -66.19 -13.85
N LEU A 52 -9.54 -65.99 -14.56
CA LEU A 52 -10.76 -66.74 -14.33
C LEU A 52 -10.54 -68.24 -14.58
N ALA A 53 -9.91 -68.62 -15.69
CA ALA A 53 -9.61 -70.01 -16.04
C ALA A 53 -8.69 -70.72 -15.02
N GLU A 54 -7.76 -70.01 -14.39
CA GLU A 54 -6.90 -70.56 -13.33
C GLU A 54 -7.65 -70.78 -11.99
N ILE A 55 -8.65 -69.95 -11.70
CA ILE A 55 -9.38 -69.97 -10.44
C ILE A 55 -10.59 -70.94 -10.48
N LEU A 56 -11.20 -71.12 -11.65
CA LEU A 56 -12.38 -71.97 -11.86
C LEU A 56 -12.24 -73.42 -11.36
N PRO A 57 -11.13 -74.14 -11.57
CA PRO A 57 -10.99 -75.54 -11.16
C PRO A 57 -11.01 -75.74 -9.64
N ARG A 58 -10.73 -74.68 -8.86
CA ARG A 58 -10.55 -74.74 -7.39
C ARG A 58 -11.81 -74.41 -6.59
N LYS A 59 -12.91 -74.00 -7.24
CA LYS A 59 -14.15 -73.55 -6.58
C LYS A 59 -15.29 -74.57 -6.65
N SER A 60 -16.35 -74.36 -5.88
CA SER A 60 -17.59 -75.15 -5.95
C SER A 60 -18.36 -74.85 -7.25
N ASP A 61 -19.13 -75.82 -7.78
CA ASP A 61 -19.82 -75.66 -9.06
C ASP A 61 -20.86 -74.52 -9.08
N MET A 62 -21.43 -74.16 -7.93
CA MET A 62 -22.33 -73.00 -7.83
C MET A 62 -21.56 -71.68 -7.97
N GLU A 63 -20.40 -71.57 -7.31
CA GLU A 63 -19.55 -70.38 -7.35
C GLU A 63 -18.93 -70.17 -8.74
N LYS A 64 -18.53 -71.26 -9.41
CA LYS A 64 -18.06 -71.22 -10.81
C LYS A 64 -19.09 -70.58 -11.73
N LYS A 65 -20.37 -70.99 -11.62
CA LYS A 65 -21.45 -70.45 -12.46
C LYS A 65 -21.68 -68.97 -12.20
N VAL A 66 -21.65 -68.53 -10.94
CA VAL A 66 -21.79 -67.12 -10.57
C VAL A 66 -20.63 -66.28 -11.12
N ASP A 67 -19.38 -66.74 -10.95
CA ASP A 67 -18.19 -66.03 -11.42
C ASP A 67 -18.15 -65.91 -12.96
N ILE A 68 -18.52 -66.96 -13.69
CA ILE A 68 -18.61 -66.94 -15.16
C ILE A 68 -19.64 -65.91 -15.63
N VAL A 69 -20.83 -65.91 -15.03
CA VAL A 69 -21.90 -64.97 -15.40
C VAL A 69 -21.50 -63.53 -15.07
N GLN A 70 -20.88 -63.31 -13.91
CA GLN A 70 -20.41 -61.99 -13.49
C GLN A 70 -19.29 -61.46 -14.41
N TYR A 71 -18.36 -62.33 -14.80
CA TYR A 71 -17.33 -62.00 -15.79
C TYR A 71 -17.97 -61.65 -17.14
N ALA A 72 -18.88 -62.47 -17.65
CA ALA A 72 -19.57 -62.23 -18.91
C ALA A 72 -20.32 -60.89 -18.91
N GLN A 73 -21.00 -60.55 -17.80
CA GLN A 73 -21.71 -59.29 -17.65
C GLN A 73 -20.76 -58.08 -17.59
N ARG A 74 -19.66 -58.18 -16.84
CA ARG A 74 -18.64 -57.12 -16.74
C ARG A 74 -17.97 -56.87 -18.10
N THR A 75 -17.56 -57.94 -18.78
CA THR A 75 -16.95 -57.89 -20.11
C THR A 75 -17.93 -57.28 -21.11
N ARG A 76 -19.20 -57.71 -21.13
CA ARG A 76 -20.23 -57.13 -22.01
C ARG A 76 -20.40 -55.63 -21.79
N GLN A 77 -20.49 -55.16 -20.54
CA GLN A 77 -20.62 -53.72 -20.26
C GLN A 77 -19.42 -52.91 -20.76
N LEU A 78 -18.22 -53.46 -20.63
CA LEU A 78 -16.99 -52.82 -21.10
C LEU A 78 -16.97 -52.71 -22.63
N TYR A 79 -17.35 -53.77 -23.36
CA TYR A 79 -17.44 -53.73 -24.83
C TYR A 79 -18.59 -52.85 -25.34
N VAL A 80 -19.71 -52.74 -24.60
CA VAL A 80 -20.80 -51.80 -24.94
C VAL A 80 -20.32 -50.35 -24.82
N ARG A 81 -19.53 -50.01 -23.78
CA ARG A 81 -18.91 -48.68 -23.65
C ARG A 81 -17.90 -48.41 -24.76
N LEU A 82 -17.07 -49.41 -25.09
CA LEU A 82 -16.13 -49.31 -26.22
C LEU A 82 -16.87 -49.10 -27.55
N LEU A 83 -17.97 -49.81 -27.79
CA LEU A 83 -18.80 -49.64 -28.98
C LEU A 83 -19.37 -48.21 -29.07
N ALA A 84 -19.81 -47.64 -27.94
CA ALA A 84 -20.25 -46.24 -27.91
C ALA A 84 -19.11 -45.30 -28.34
N LEU A 85 -17.89 -45.48 -27.83
CA LEU A 85 -16.73 -44.69 -28.22
C LEU A 85 -16.37 -44.85 -29.70
N VAL A 86 -16.44 -46.07 -30.25
CA VAL A 86 -16.18 -46.33 -31.68
C VAL A 86 -17.22 -45.62 -32.56
N LYS A 87 -18.51 -45.63 -32.17
CA LYS A 87 -19.56 -44.89 -32.89
C LYS A 87 -19.33 -43.38 -32.85
N TRP A 88 -18.82 -42.85 -31.74
CA TRP A 88 -18.46 -41.44 -31.60
C TRP A 88 -17.19 -41.08 -32.36
N ALA A 89 -16.23 -41.99 -32.47
CA ALA A 89 -14.98 -41.77 -33.20
C ALA A 89 -15.20 -41.45 -34.68
N ALA A 90 -16.29 -41.95 -35.29
CA ALA A 90 -16.69 -41.57 -36.64
C ALA A 90 -16.94 -40.06 -36.82
N SER A 91 -17.32 -39.36 -35.74
CA SER A 91 -17.50 -37.90 -35.72
C SER A 91 -16.30 -37.13 -35.16
N ALA A 92 -15.22 -37.81 -34.77
CA ALA A 92 -14.06 -37.19 -34.14
C ALA A 92 -13.39 -36.15 -35.04
N SER A 93 -13.34 -36.37 -36.35
CA SER A 93 -12.76 -35.41 -37.30
C SER A 93 -13.50 -34.06 -37.34
N LYS A 94 -14.81 -34.04 -37.03
CA LYS A 94 -15.60 -32.81 -36.93
C LYS A 94 -15.28 -32.08 -35.62
N VAL A 95 -15.22 -32.83 -34.52
CA VAL A 95 -14.88 -32.30 -33.19
C VAL A 95 -13.47 -31.73 -33.17
N ASP A 96 -12.52 -32.41 -33.81
CA ASP A 96 -11.13 -31.98 -33.95
C ASP A 96 -11.04 -30.63 -34.67
N LYS A 97 -11.76 -30.45 -35.79
CA LYS A 97 -11.84 -29.15 -36.48
C LYS A 97 -12.44 -28.06 -35.58
N CYS A 98 -13.51 -28.37 -34.85
CA CYS A 98 -14.10 -27.43 -33.90
C CYS A 98 -13.11 -27.07 -32.78
N CYS A 99 -12.33 -28.03 -32.29
CA CYS A 99 -11.29 -27.81 -31.30
C CYS A 99 -10.19 -26.87 -31.82
N HIS A 100 -9.72 -27.09 -33.06
CA HIS A 100 -8.77 -26.19 -33.70
C HIS A 100 -9.32 -24.78 -33.88
N ILE A 101 -10.59 -24.65 -34.29
CA ILE A 101 -11.27 -23.36 -34.42
C ILE A 101 -11.35 -22.67 -33.06
N MET A 102 -11.80 -23.36 -32.01
CA MET A 102 -11.86 -22.80 -30.65
C MET A 102 -10.48 -22.37 -30.17
N ALA A 103 -9.43 -23.17 -30.40
CA ALA A 103 -8.06 -22.81 -30.02
C ALA A 103 -7.57 -21.56 -30.76
N LEU A 104 -7.92 -21.41 -32.04
CA LEU A 104 -7.60 -20.21 -32.81
C LEU A 104 -8.33 -18.97 -32.25
N LEU A 105 -9.63 -19.09 -31.98
CA LEU A 105 -10.42 -18.00 -31.41
C LEU A 105 -9.89 -17.58 -30.04
N GLU A 106 -9.56 -18.55 -29.18
CA GLU A 106 -8.99 -18.28 -27.86
C GLU A 106 -7.64 -17.56 -27.98
N LYS A 107 -6.78 -18.00 -28.90
CA LYS A 107 -5.51 -17.32 -29.20
C LYS A 107 -5.75 -15.88 -29.65
N GLN A 108 -6.72 -15.64 -30.53
CA GLN A 108 -7.04 -14.28 -30.98
C GLN A 108 -7.56 -13.42 -29.83
N ASN A 109 -8.45 -13.94 -28.99
CA ASN A 109 -8.95 -13.24 -27.80
C ASN A 109 -7.82 -12.87 -26.83
N SER A 110 -6.90 -13.81 -26.59
CA SER A 110 -5.71 -13.59 -25.77
C SER A 110 -4.83 -12.46 -26.34
N LEU A 111 -4.61 -12.44 -27.66
CA LEU A 111 -3.83 -11.38 -28.32
C LEU A 111 -4.48 -10.00 -28.18
N PHE A 112 -5.82 -9.90 -28.24
CA PHE A 112 -6.52 -8.63 -28.01
C PHE A 112 -6.30 -8.11 -26.59
N THR A 113 -6.43 -8.99 -25.61
CA THR A 113 -6.22 -8.64 -24.20
C THR A 113 -4.77 -8.19 -23.95
N ASP A 114 -3.80 -8.97 -24.42
CA ASP A 114 -2.37 -8.66 -24.28
C ASP A 114 -1.98 -7.36 -25.00
N THR A 115 -2.58 -7.08 -26.16
CA THR A 115 -2.35 -5.80 -26.86
C THR A 115 -2.90 -4.62 -26.08
N ALA A 116 -4.09 -4.76 -25.50
CA ALA A 116 -4.69 -3.72 -24.67
C ALA A 116 -3.83 -3.43 -23.43
N ASP A 117 -3.34 -4.48 -22.76
CA ASP A 117 -2.47 -4.36 -21.60
C ASP A 117 -1.15 -3.68 -21.95
N LYS A 118 -0.51 -4.07 -23.06
CA LYS A 118 0.72 -3.43 -23.57
C LYS A 118 0.50 -1.95 -23.89
N LEU A 119 -0.62 -1.60 -24.52
CA LEU A 119 -0.94 -0.21 -24.85
C LEU A 119 -1.18 0.62 -23.58
N TYR A 120 -1.85 0.04 -22.58
CA TYR A 120 -2.06 0.66 -21.28
C TYR A 120 -0.72 0.96 -20.59
N HIS A 121 0.16 -0.04 -20.47
CA HIS A 121 1.50 0.13 -19.90
C HIS A 121 2.31 1.19 -20.64
N MET A 122 2.30 1.16 -21.98
CA MET A 122 3.00 2.16 -22.78
C MET A 122 2.50 3.59 -22.50
N THR A 123 1.19 3.78 -22.42
CA THR A 123 0.59 5.11 -22.24
C THR A 123 0.76 5.63 -20.82
N LYS A 124 0.55 4.79 -19.81
CA LYS A 124 0.54 5.21 -18.40
C LYS A 124 1.90 5.24 -17.75
N GLU A 125 2.81 4.34 -18.14
CA GLU A 125 4.11 4.23 -17.48
C GLU A 125 5.20 4.85 -18.35
N ASN A 126 5.33 4.41 -19.59
CA ASN A 126 6.45 4.81 -20.44
C ASN A 126 6.31 6.26 -20.92
N LEU A 127 5.14 6.63 -21.44
CA LEU A 127 4.91 7.97 -21.98
C LEU A 127 4.93 9.04 -20.89
N VAL A 128 4.40 8.73 -19.70
CA VAL A 128 4.45 9.66 -18.55
C VAL A 128 5.88 9.90 -18.10
N ARG A 129 6.74 8.87 -18.06
CA ARG A 129 8.16 9.04 -17.74
C ARG A 129 8.96 9.75 -18.84
N ALA A 130 8.57 9.58 -20.09
CA ALA A 130 9.20 10.28 -21.21
C ALA A 130 8.82 11.77 -21.26
N ARG A 131 7.70 12.16 -20.64
CA ARG A 131 7.29 13.56 -20.54
C ARG A 131 8.10 14.27 -19.46
N LEU A 132 8.68 15.40 -19.85
CA LEU A 132 9.36 16.28 -18.92
C LEU A 132 8.32 16.95 -17.99
N PRO A 133 8.54 16.96 -16.67
CA PRO A 133 7.67 17.68 -15.74
C PRO A 133 7.61 19.18 -16.05
N HIS A 134 6.54 19.83 -15.62
CA HIS A 134 6.46 21.29 -15.68
C HIS A 134 7.49 21.92 -14.72
N PHE A 135 8.30 22.85 -15.23
CA PHE A 135 9.31 23.55 -14.44
C PHE A 135 8.72 24.75 -13.72
N HIS A 136 8.87 24.81 -12.39
CA HIS A 136 8.47 25.94 -11.58
C HIS A 136 9.50 27.07 -11.65
N ILE A 137 9.49 27.82 -12.74
CA ILE A 137 10.42 28.94 -12.98
C ILE A 137 10.39 30.00 -11.86
N PRO A 138 9.24 30.42 -11.30
CA PRO A 138 9.23 31.42 -10.24
C PRO A 138 9.99 30.98 -8.99
N ALA A 139 9.86 29.70 -8.61
CA ALA A 139 10.59 29.13 -7.48
C ALA A 139 12.09 29.09 -7.75
N ALA A 140 12.50 28.72 -8.97
CA ALA A 140 13.90 28.73 -9.36
C ALA A 140 14.51 30.14 -9.31
N VAL A 141 13.80 31.15 -9.83
CA VAL A 141 14.23 32.56 -9.79
C VAL A 141 14.36 33.07 -8.37
N GLU A 142 13.39 32.76 -7.50
CA GLU A 142 13.43 33.11 -6.08
C GLU A 142 14.69 32.51 -5.42
N THR A 143 14.88 31.19 -5.51
CA THR A 143 16.07 30.54 -4.94
C THR A 143 17.39 31.04 -5.53
N LEU A 144 17.42 31.45 -6.80
CA LEU A 144 18.60 32.02 -7.44
C LEU A 144 18.92 33.42 -6.93
N THR A 145 17.89 34.23 -6.65
CA THR A 145 18.03 35.64 -6.27
C THR A 145 18.21 35.84 -4.77
N THR A 146 17.43 35.14 -3.94
CA THR A 146 17.47 35.26 -2.48
C THR A 146 18.30 34.17 -1.80
N GLY A 147 18.71 33.11 -2.53
CA GLY A 147 19.46 31.99 -1.97
C GLY A 147 18.64 31.09 -1.04
N SER A 148 17.35 31.37 -0.84
CA SER A 148 16.46 30.65 0.07
C SER A 148 15.06 30.48 -0.57
N TYR A 149 14.28 29.53 -0.05
CA TYR A 149 12.93 29.24 -0.51
C TYR A 149 11.90 29.54 0.59
N ASP A 150 11.10 30.60 0.40
CA ASP A 150 10.17 31.08 1.44
C ASP A 150 8.76 30.52 1.36
N ARG A 151 8.44 29.76 0.30
CA ARG A 151 7.16 29.07 0.16
C ARG A 151 7.11 27.69 0.83
N LEU A 152 8.12 27.34 1.62
CA LEU A 152 8.09 26.10 2.40
C LEU A 152 6.97 26.22 3.45
N PRO A 153 6.04 25.24 3.55
CA PRO A 153 5.02 25.26 4.57
C PRO A 153 5.61 25.47 5.96
N LEU A 154 5.09 26.44 6.69
CA LEU A 154 5.57 26.81 8.03
C LEU A 154 5.54 25.63 9.00
N THR A 155 4.66 24.64 8.77
CA THR A 155 4.58 23.38 9.53
C THR A 155 5.89 22.57 9.48
N ILE A 156 6.61 22.58 8.35
CA ILE A 156 7.90 21.90 8.22
C ILE A 156 8.98 22.69 8.97
N ARG A 157 8.98 24.03 8.83
CA ARG A 157 9.92 24.89 9.57
C ARG A 157 9.72 24.73 11.08
N GLN A 158 8.48 24.73 11.59
CA GLN A 158 8.16 24.59 13.01
C GLN A 158 8.48 23.21 13.60
N ARG A 159 8.50 22.14 12.78
CA ARG A 159 8.79 20.79 13.25
C ARG A 159 10.29 20.48 13.29
N ILE A 160 11.07 21.11 12.40
CA ILE A 160 12.48 20.75 12.18
C ILE A 160 13.43 21.79 12.78
N LEU A 161 13.04 23.07 12.81
CA LEU A 161 13.85 24.14 13.37
C LEU A 161 13.30 24.52 14.76
N PRO A 162 14.18 24.71 15.76
CA PRO A 162 13.76 25.34 17.01
C PRO A 162 13.19 26.74 16.72
N PRO A 163 12.20 27.21 17.50
CA PRO A 163 11.70 28.57 17.34
C PRO A 163 12.86 29.58 17.46
N GLU A 164 12.86 30.61 16.62
CA GLU A 164 13.90 31.64 16.67
C GLU A 164 13.99 32.22 18.09
N PRO A 165 15.22 32.39 18.62
CA PRO A 165 15.40 32.90 19.97
C PRO A 165 14.84 34.32 20.07
N VAL A 166 14.02 34.57 21.09
CA VAL A 166 13.45 35.89 21.35
C VAL A 166 14.58 36.92 21.46
N THR A 167 14.52 37.98 20.66
CA THR A 167 15.57 39.00 20.64
C THR A 167 15.57 39.76 21.97
N ALA A 168 16.74 40.15 22.49
CA ALA A 168 16.84 40.90 23.74
C ALA A 168 16.02 42.21 23.73
N LEU A 169 15.89 42.84 22.55
CA LEU A 169 15.06 44.02 22.33
C LEU A 169 13.56 43.71 22.51
N GLU A 170 13.08 42.64 21.86
CA GLU A 170 11.69 42.19 21.95
C GLU A 170 11.33 41.78 23.37
N ARG A 171 12.27 41.12 24.08
CA ARG A 171 12.11 40.78 25.49
C ARG A 171 11.93 42.05 26.35
N LYS A 172 12.78 43.06 26.18
CA LYS A 172 12.68 44.31 26.94
C LYS A 172 11.37 45.06 26.64
N GLN A 173 10.97 45.12 25.37
CA GLN A 173 9.70 45.73 24.97
C GLN A 173 8.49 44.99 25.54
N THR A 174 8.52 43.65 25.53
CA THR A 174 7.45 42.81 26.08
C THR A 174 7.33 42.99 27.59
N LEU A 175 8.46 43.03 28.32
CA LEU A 175 8.46 43.28 29.77
C LEU A 175 7.92 44.67 30.11
N ALA A 176 8.33 45.71 29.38
CA ALA A 176 7.82 47.07 29.58
C ALA A 176 6.30 47.16 29.32
N ARG A 177 5.82 46.50 28.26
CA ARG A 177 4.38 46.41 27.98
C ARG A 177 3.62 45.68 29.09
N LEU A 178 4.21 44.62 29.61
CA LEU A 178 3.61 43.84 30.69
C LEU A 178 3.55 44.62 32.01
N GLU A 179 4.58 45.42 32.32
CA GLU A 179 4.54 46.35 33.46
C GLU A 179 3.42 47.39 33.31
N GLN A 180 3.21 47.94 32.12
CA GLN A 180 2.10 48.87 31.86
C GLN A 180 0.73 48.23 32.05
N ILE A 181 0.55 46.99 31.58
CA ILE A 181 -0.70 46.23 31.77
C ILE A 181 -0.93 45.97 33.27
N ILE A 182 0.11 45.56 33.99
CA ILE A 182 0.05 45.36 35.44
C ILE A 182 -0.35 46.67 36.15
N GLN A 183 0.28 47.80 35.83
CA GLN A 183 -0.05 49.10 36.41
C GLN A 183 -1.52 49.48 36.15
N HIS A 184 -1.99 49.34 34.90
CA HIS A 184 -3.37 49.64 34.54
C HIS A 184 -4.37 48.75 35.30
N ARG A 185 -4.04 47.47 35.47
CA ARG A 185 -4.88 46.51 36.21
C ARG A 185 -4.92 46.78 37.71
N LEU A 186 -3.79 47.17 38.31
CA LEU A 186 -3.74 47.55 39.73
C LEU A 186 -4.57 48.79 40.04
N VAL A 187 -4.65 49.74 39.10
CA VAL A 187 -5.49 50.95 39.24
C VAL A 187 -6.97 50.65 39.08
N THR A 188 -7.32 49.68 38.23
CA THR A 188 -8.72 49.35 37.91
C THR A 188 -9.32 48.30 38.86
N SER A 189 -8.49 47.46 39.48
CA SER A 189 -8.92 46.38 40.36
C SER A 189 -9.01 46.84 41.82
N GLU A 190 -10.03 46.37 42.53
CA GLU A 190 -10.11 46.56 43.98
C GLU A 190 -9.07 45.66 44.67
N LEU A 191 -8.07 46.27 45.29
CA LEU A 191 -7.04 45.58 46.07
C LEU A 191 -7.36 45.69 47.56
N PRO A 192 -7.19 44.61 48.36
CA PRO A 192 -7.31 44.68 49.81
C PRO A 192 -6.38 45.74 50.40
N PRO A 193 -6.80 46.49 51.43
CA PRO A 193 -6.01 47.58 52.01
C PRO A 193 -4.67 47.11 52.59
N GLN A 194 -4.54 45.83 52.94
CA GLN A 194 -3.30 45.20 53.42
C GLN A 194 -2.24 44.97 52.32
N MET A 195 -2.64 44.90 51.04
CA MET A 195 -1.75 44.67 49.88
C MET A 195 -1.34 45.96 49.16
N ARG A 196 -1.29 47.11 49.86
CA ARG A 196 -1.00 48.41 49.24
C ARG A 196 0.48 48.63 48.89
N THR A 197 1.40 47.93 49.54
CA THR A 197 2.84 48.05 49.25
C THR A 197 3.21 47.17 48.06
N SER A 198 3.01 47.70 46.85
CA SER A 198 3.32 47.01 45.59
C SER A 198 4.59 47.56 44.93
N ARG A 199 5.55 46.69 44.60
CA ARG A 199 6.72 47.02 43.77
C ARG A 199 6.61 46.33 42.41
N ILE A 200 6.72 47.08 41.32
CA ILE A 200 6.58 46.55 39.95
C ILE A 200 7.95 46.60 39.28
N GLU A 201 8.50 45.44 38.94
CA GLU A 201 9.81 45.33 38.27
C GLU A 201 9.88 44.10 37.37
N ASN A 202 10.44 44.24 36.17
CA ASN A 202 10.65 43.17 35.20
C ASN A 202 9.38 42.34 34.90
N GLY A 203 8.22 43.01 34.77
CA GLY A 203 6.96 42.35 34.45
C GLY A 203 6.37 41.47 35.57
N ARG A 204 6.75 41.71 36.82
CA ARG A 204 6.09 41.12 38.00
C ARG A 204 5.70 42.21 38.97
N VAL A 205 4.57 42.02 39.64
CA VAL A 205 4.18 42.81 40.81
C VAL A 205 4.53 42.01 42.06
N ARG A 206 5.20 42.65 42.99
CA ARG A 206 5.54 42.11 44.30
C ARG A 206 4.69 42.84 45.33
N PHE A 207 3.88 42.10 46.07
CA PHE A 207 3.13 42.62 47.21
C PHE A 207 3.82 42.18 48.49
N THR A 208 4.05 43.14 49.39
CA THR A 208 4.63 42.86 50.71
C THR A 208 3.61 43.22 51.78
N VAL A 209 3.18 42.23 52.56
CA VAL A 209 2.37 42.40 53.76
C VAL A 209 3.26 42.17 54.98
N GLU A 210 3.45 43.20 55.80
CA GLU A 210 4.34 43.12 56.95
C GLU A 210 3.89 42.02 57.93
N HIS A 211 4.84 41.18 58.36
CA HIS A 211 4.65 40.05 59.29
C HIS A 211 3.78 38.88 58.77
N GLU A 212 3.48 38.82 57.46
CA GLU A 212 2.63 37.76 56.89
C GLU A 212 3.25 37.08 55.65
N PHE A 213 3.34 37.77 54.50
CA PHE A 213 3.90 37.18 53.27
C PHE A 213 4.32 38.24 52.23
N GLU A 214 5.29 37.86 51.40
CA GLU A 214 5.69 38.52 50.17
C GLU A 214 5.30 37.64 48.99
N VAL A 215 4.57 38.20 48.02
CA VAL A 215 4.03 37.45 46.88
C VAL A 215 4.37 38.14 45.56
N SER A 216 4.96 37.38 44.63
CA SER A 216 5.24 37.82 43.26
C SER A 216 4.18 37.28 42.31
N LEU A 217 3.42 38.17 41.68
CA LEU A 217 2.38 37.84 40.70
C LEU A 217 2.73 38.37 39.31
N THR A 218 2.28 37.65 38.28
CA THR A 218 2.41 38.03 36.87
C THR A 218 1.11 37.76 36.12
N LEU A 219 0.86 38.55 35.08
CA LEU A 219 -0.25 38.38 34.14
C LEU A 219 0.28 37.73 32.85
N MET A 220 -0.53 36.88 32.20
CA MET A 220 -0.15 36.19 30.96
C MET A 220 -0.71 36.86 29.70
N GLY A 221 -1.43 37.98 29.86
CA GLY A 221 -2.15 38.62 28.79
C GLY A 221 -2.88 39.89 29.22
N ASP A 222 -3.39 40.60 28.21
CA ASP A 222 -4.03 41.91 28.31
C ASP A 222 -5.54 41.79 28.61
N SER A 223 -6.08 40.57 28.58
CA SER A 223 -7.53 40.38 28.70
C SER A 223 -8.02 40.66 30.13
N PRO A 224 -9.19 41.33 30.28
CA PRO A 224 -9.74 41.69 31.59
C PRO A 224 -10.13 40.47 32.45
N SER A 225 -10.24 39.29 31.85
CA SER A 225 -10.64 38.02 32.46
C SER A 225 -9.49 37.10 32.87
N GLU A 226 -8.24 37.42 32.53
CA GLU A 226 -7.11 36.56 32.89
C GLU A 226 -6.77 36.69 34.38
N PRO A 227 -6.65 35.56 35.11
CA PRO A 227 -6.30 35.57 36.52
C PRO A 227 -4.82 35.91 36.72
N TRP A 228 -4.51 36.48 37.89
CA TRP A 228 -3.13 36.63 38.35
C TRP A 228 -2.50 35.25 38.54
N ARG A 229 -1.30 35.03 37.98
CA ARG A 229 -0.51 33.83 38.25
C ARG A 229 0.52 34.12 39.31
N LEU A 230 0.56 33.24 40.30
CA LEU A 230 1.60 33.22 41.31
C LEU A 230 2.91 32.73 40.69
N LEU A 231 3.97 33.53 40.79
CA LEU A 231 5.33 33.11 40.44
C LEU A 231 6.07 32.57 41.66
N GLU A 232 6.00 33.29 42.76
CA GLU A 232 6.80 33.04 43.96
C GLU A 232 6.06 33.59 45.19
N ILE A 233 6.08 32.86 46.30
CA ILE A 233 5.54 33.29 47.59
C ILE A 233 6.57 33.01 48.67
N GLU A 234 6.92 34.05 49.43
CA GLU A 234 7.77 33.98 50.61
C GLU A 234 6.89 34.30 51.82
N ILE A 235 6.81 33.39 52.79
CA ILE A 235 5.99 33.60 53.99
C ILE A 235 6.88 34.25 55.05
N LEU A 236 6.49 35.44 55.50
CA LEU A 236 7.22 36.32 56.41
C LEU A 236 6.71 36.23 57.87
N VAL A 237 5.91 35.20 58.17
CA VAL A 237 5.39 34.96 59.53
C VAL A 237 6.51 34.48 60.45
N GLU A 238 6.84 35.30 61.44
CA GLU A 238 7.68 34.92 62.59
C GLU A 238 6.80 34.89 63.86
N ASP A 239 6.49 33.70 64.37
CA ASP A 239 5.84 33.56 65.68
C ASP A 239 6.91 33.56 66.78
N LYS A 240 6.87 34.56 67.67
CA LYS A 240 7.83 34.73 68.77
C LYS A 240 7.50 33.92 70.02
N GLU A 241 6.37 33.21 70.10
CA GLU A 241 5.96 32.51 71.32
C GLU A 241 5.79 30.99 71.18
N THR A 242 5.86 30.38 69.99
CA THR A 242 5.75 28.90 69.86
C THR A 242 6.67 28.26 68.81
N GLY A 243 7.42 29.02 68.01
CA GLY A 243 8.32 28.47 66.99
C GLY A 243 9.69 29.11 67.03
N ASP A 244 10.72 28.34 67.39
CA ASP A 244 12.13 28.72 67.49
C ASP A 244 12.74 29.10 66.10
N GLY A 245 12.25 30.19 65.50
CA GLY A 245 12.77 30.82 64.28
C GLY A 245 12.75 29.96 63.01
N LYS A 246 11.85 28.98 62.89
CA LYS A 246 11.75 28.13 61.68
C LYS A 246 10.51 28.43 60.85
N ALA A 247 10.72 28.57 59.55
CA ALA A 247 9.68 28.71 58.55
C ALA A 247 8.66 27.57 58.67
N LEU A 248 7.38 27.92 58.83
CA LEU A 248 6.28 26.98 59.12
C LEU A 248 5.65 26.33 57.87
N VAL A 249 6.36 26.31 56.73
CA VAL A 249 5.86 25.68 55.50
C VAL A 249 6.92 24.86 54.78
N HIS A 250 6.52 23.68 54.30
CA HIS A 250 7.30 22.86 53.39
C HIS A 250 7.23 23.41 51.96
N PRO A 251 8.33 23.33 51.18
CA PRO A 251 8.31 23.68 49.76
C PRO A 251 7.41 22.70 48.98
N MET A 252 6.53 23.22 48.13
CA MET A 252 5.83 22.46 47.10
C MET A 252 6.62 22.49 45.80
#